data_AF-A0A7Z9PWD5-F1
#
_entry.id   AF-A0A7Z9PWD5-F1
#
_cell.length_a   1.000
_cell.length_b   1.000
_cell.length_c   1.000
_cell.angle_alpha   90.00
_cell.angle_beta   90.00
_cell.angle_gamma   90.00
#
_symmetry.space_group_name_H-M   'P 1'
#
loop_
_entity.id
_entity.type
_entity.pdbx_description
1 polymer ?
#
loop_
_entity_poly.entity_id
_entity_poly.type
_entity_poly.pdbx_seq_one_letter_code
_entity_poly.pdbx_strand_id
1 'polypeptide(L)'
;MSYETMPSGEEIASSLNDAARIRALKVSEVLDADPEEFFDRQTRILQRILDVPTALVSIVDTDRQFFLSAQGLGQPWCELRQTPLGYSFCQYVVARQKPLIVEDARDLEFLKDNLGFTELNVIAYAGFPIAISDEGYLGSVCVVDQQPRKWSRLELELIEDIADLVSKELILRLELKTSQQMQRTLNHAIEEIREANLALTSANQRLEQFSNTIAHDLRGPITALLLTLELIQAEKMDDEFLNEMLADSITSVRKSNDILNDLLALAKSGAGKLEVEEIDVDQLVGEVVADSPILAQPRCRPHFESLGSVEGYKTLVWLIFKNLLENA
;
A
#
# COMPACT_ATOMS: atom_id res chain seq x y z
N MET A 1 42.02 27.45 -1.01
CA MET A 1 40.69 27.08 -1.54
C MET A 1 39.90 28.36 -1.75
N SER A 2 39.13 28.49 -2.84
CA SER A 2 38.39 29.72 -3.13
C SER A 2 37.03 29.72 -2.41
N TYR A 3 36.76 30.80 -1.68
CA TYR A 3 35.46 31.09 -1.05
C TYR A 3 34.57 31.97 -1.95
N GLU A 4 34.92 32.13 -3.24
CA GLU A 4 34.33 33.14 -4.15
C GLU A 4 32.82 32.97 -4.43
N THR A 5 32.21 31.85 -4.02
CA THR A 5 30.76 31.60 -4.10
C THR A 5 30.28 30.87 -2.85
N MET A 6 29.94 31.63 -1.81
CA MET A 6 29.20 31.12 -0.66
C MET A 6 27.70 31.33 -0.87
N PRO A 7 26.87 30.32 -0.55
CA PRO A 7 25.43 30.45 -0.70
C PRO A 7 24.90 31.50 0.27
N SER A 8 23.98 32.32 -0.22
CA SER A 8 23.17 33.23 0.58
C SER A 8 22.28 32.47 1.56
N GLY A 9 21.75 33.16 2.58
CA GLY A 9 20.81 32.55 3.53
C GLY A 9 19.57 31.94 2.85
N GLU A 10 19.08 32.55 1.76
CA GLU A 10 17.95 32.02 0.98
C GLU A 10 18.32 30.73 0.22
N GLU A 11 19.53 30.66 -0.37
CA GLU A 11 20.01 29.46 -1.04
C GLU A 11 20.24 28.30 -0.06
N ILE A 12 20.77 28.59 1.13
CA ILE A 12 20.90 27.60 2.20
C ILE A 12 19.51 27.11 2.61
N ALA A 13 18.57 28.02 2.90
CA ALA A 13 17.22 27.65 3.30
C ALA A 13 16.52 26.81 2.22
N SER A 14 16.66 27.18 0.94
CA SER A 14 16.11 26.41 -0.18
C SER A 14 16.70 25.01 -0.25
N SER A 15 18.02 24.87 -0.13
CA SER A 15 18.70 23.56 -0.15
C SER A 15 18.30 22.67 1.01
N LEU A 16 18.19 23.23 2.23
CA LEU A 16 17.80 22.47 3.41
C LEU A 16 16.33 22.01 3.36
N ASN A 17 15.46 22.78 2.69
CA ASN A 17 14.05 22.48 2.48
C ASN A 17 13.77 21.59 1.26
N ASP A 18 14.80 21.04 0.61
CA ASP A 18 14.60 20.10 -0.50
C ASP A 18 13.74 18.90 -0.08
N ALA A 19 12.75 18.57 -0.90
CA ALA A 19 11.76 17.56 -0.57
C ALA A 19 12.35 16.14 -0.57
N ALA A 20 13.34 15.84 -1.42
CA ALA A 20 14.00 14.54 -1.45
C ALA A 20 14.87 14.35 -0.20
N ARG A 21 15.61 15.39 0.18
CA ARG A 21 16.41 15.45 1.40
C ARG A 21 15.57 15.26 2.65
N ILE A 22 14.47 16.00 2.80
CA ILE A 22 13.55 15.86 3.95
C ILE A 22 12.98 14.43 4.03
N ARG A 23 12.60 13.84 2.90
CA ARG A 23 12.14 12.44 2.87
C ARG A 23 13.24 11.50 3.38
N ALA A 24 14.49 11.69 2.95
CA ALA A 24 15.58 10.84 3.41
C ALA A 24 15.94 11.05 4.89
N LEU A 25 15.87 12.28 5.41
CA LEU A 25 15.96 12.54 6.87
C LEU A 25 14.91 11.72 7.63
N LYS A 26 13.66 11.76 7.18
CA LYS A 26 12.57 11.00 7.81
C LYS A 26 12.77 9.49 7.75
N VAL A 27 13.16 8.94 6.60
CA VAL A 27 13.37 7.49 6.44
C VAL A 27 14.59 7.00 7.22
N SER A 28 15.65 7.82 7.30
CA SER A 28 16.86 7.45 8.04
C SER A 28 16.61 7.31 9.55
N GLU A 29 15.65 8.06 10.11
CA GLU A 29 15.31 8.13 11.55
C GLU A 29 16.54 8.45 12.42
N VAL A 30 17.47 9.25 11.88
CA VAL A 30 18.69 9.65 12.60
C VAL A 30 18.49 10.89 13.48
N LEU A 31 17.47 11.69 13.17
CA LEU A 31 17.12 12.87 13.97
C LEU A 31 16.50 12.41 15.29
N ASP A 32 16.94 13.02 16.39
CA ASP A 32 16.49 12.72 17.76
C ASP A 32 16.76 11.28 18.23
N ALA A 33 17.55 10.51 17.47
CA ALA A 33 17.95 9.15 17.84
C ALA A 33 18.90 9.14 19.04
N ASP A 34 18.85 8.07 19.83
CA ASP A 34 19.79 7.85 20.94
C ASP A 34 21.25 7.84 20.47
N PRO A 35 22.21 8.18 21.34
CA PRO A 35 23.63 8.10 20.99
C PRO A 35 24.02 6.68 20.57
N GLU A 36 24.83 6.57 19.52
CA GLU A 36 25.30 5.29 19.00
C GLU A 36 26.83 5.22 19.00
N GLU A 37 27.36 4.12 19.53
CA GLU A 37 28.80 3.90 19.64
C GLU A 37 29.52 3.95 18.29
N PHE A 38 28.84 3.60 17.19
CA PHE A 38 29.42 3.72 15.85
C PHE A 38 29.85 5.16 15.54
N PHE A 39 28.98 6.15 15.76
CA PHE A 39 29.28 7.56 15.49
C PHE A 39 30.24 8.13 16.55
N ASP A 40 30.07 7.77 17.82
CA ASP A 40 30.95 8.19 18.91
C ASP A 40 32.38 7.71 18.75
N ARG A 41 32.56 6.52 18.17
CA ARG A 41 33.88 6.01 17.83
C ARG A 41 34.55 6.85 16.75
N GLN A 42 33.82 7.31 15.73
CA GLN A 42 34.38 8.11 14.65
C GLN A 42 34.88 9.46 15.13
N THR A 43 34.04 10.19 15.88
CA THR A 43 34.39 11.50 16.42
C THR A 43 35.54 11.41 17.43
N ARG A 44 35.56 10.38 18.27
CA ARG A 44 36.64 10.14 19.23
C ARG A 44 37.97 9.79 18.55
N ILE A 45 37.94 9.08 17.42
CA ILE A 45 39.14 8.81 16.61
C ILE A 45 39.66 10.12 16.00
N LEU A 46 38.79 10.90 15.36
CA LEU A 46 39.16 12.19 14.76
C LEU A 46 39.75 13.15 15.80
N GLN A 47 39.07 13.31 16.95
CA GLN A 47 39.52 14.18 18.03
C GLN A 47 40.94 13.84 18.50
N ARG A 48 41.23 12.54 18.68
CA ARG A 48 42.51 12.06 19.21
C ARG A 48 43.64 12.07 18.18
N ILE A 49 43.36 11.70 16.93
CA ILE A 49 44.39 11.64 15.89
C ILE A 49 44.77 13.04 15.41
N LEU A 50 43.78 13.93 15.29
CA LEU A 50 43.99 15.29 14.78
C LEU A 50 44.38 16.28 15.88
N ASP A 51 44.30 15.88 17.16
CA ASP A 51 44.55 16.75 18.31
C ASP A 51 43.77 18.07 18.20
N VAL A 52 42.45 17.93 18.07
CA VAL A 52 41.49 19.03 17.97
C VAL A 52 40.58 19.02 19.19
N PRO A 53 40.13 20.19 19.68
CA PRO A 53 39.26 20.22 20.85
C PRO A 53 37.90 19.57 20.57
N THR A 54 37.36 19.73 19.35
CA THR A 54 36.00 19.30 19.04
C THR A 54 35.91 18.53 17.72
N ALA A 55 35.18 17.42 17.73
CA ALA A 55 34.85 16.62 16.55
C ALA A 55 33.37 16.21 16.59
N LEU A 56 32.66 16.36 15.47
CA LEU A 56 31.21 16.19 15.40
C LEU A 56 30.82 15.33 14.19
N VAL A 57 29.78 14.51 14.38
CA VAL A 57 28.96 13.98 13.29
C VAL A 57 27.61 14.66 13.44
N SER A 58 27.27 15.52 12.48
CA SER A 58 26.08 16.35 12.55
C SER A 58 25.17 16.16 11.36
N ILE A 59 23.87 16.19 11.63
CA ILE A 59 22.80 16.18 10.63
C ILE A 59 22.15 17.56 10.67
N VAL A 60 21.94 18.15 9.50
CA VAL A 60 21.31 19.46 9.39
C VAL A 60 19.82 19.23 9.16
N ASP A 61 18.95 19.82 9.96
CA ASP A 61 17.51 19.78 9.76
C ASP A 61 17.04 21.08 9.05
N THR A 62 15.74 21.32 8.96
CA THR A 62 15.20 22.54 8.36
C THR A 62 15.44 23.81 9.19
N ASP A 63 15.55 23.67 10.52
CA ASP A 63 15.62 24.78 11.48
C ASP A 63 16.72 24.62 12.56
N ARG A 64 17.34 23.45 12.65
CA ARG A 64 18.40 23.13 13.61
C ARG A 64 19.53 22.27 13.00
N GLN A 65 20.62 22.16 13.73
CA GLN A 65 21.65 21.15 13.54
C GLN A 65 21.54 20.15 14.70
N PHE A 66 21.47 18.86 14.40
CA PHE A 66 21.44 17.76 15.36
C PHE A 66 22.76 17.00 15.36
N PHE A 67 23.24 16.58 16.54
CA PHE A 67 24.51 15.88 16.71
C PHE A 67 24.28 14.38 16.95
N LEU A 68 24.55 13.56 15.94
CA LEU A 68 24.62 12.09 16.12
C LEU A 68 25.74 11.73 17.08
N SER A 69 26.85 12.46 17.00
CA SER A 69 27.93 12.40 17.97
C SER A 69 28.63 13.75 18.10
N ALA A 70 29.05 14.08 19.33
CA ALA A 70 29.81 15.27 19.64
C ALA A 70 30.87 14.99 20.70
N GLN A 71 32.14 15.18 20.37
CA GLN A 71 33.26 15.13 21.31
C GLN A 71 33.80 16.53 21.53
N GLY A 72 34.03 16.90 22.80
CA GLY A 72 34.60 18.19 23.18
C GLY A 72 33.67 19.40 23.09
N LEU A 73 32.38 19.18 22.78
CA LEU A 73 31.38 20.24 22.76
C LEU A 73 30.97 20.64 24.20
N GLY A 74 30.89 21.94 24.47
CA GLY A 74 30.52 22.47 25.79
C GLY A 74 29.03 22.36 26.11
N GLN A 75 28.68 22.71 27.35
CA GLN A 75 27.29 22.88 27.79
C GLN A 75 26.69 24.19 27.22
N PRO A 76 25.37 24.25 26.92
CA PRO A 76 24.37 23.18 27.06
C PRO A 76 24.34 22.19 25.88
N TRP A 77 25.15 22.42 24.85
CA TRP A 77 25.00 21.78 23.53
C TRP A 77 25.35 20.30 23.51
N CYS A 78 26.27 19.85 24.35
CA CYS A 78 26.55 18.42 24.50
C CYS A 78 25.37 17.63 25.06
N GLU A 79 24.61 18.20 26.00
CA GLU A 79 23.42 17.55 26.58
C GLU A 79 22.23 17.66 25.63
N LEU A 80 21.99 18.84 25.07
CA LEU A 80 20.88 19.08 24.13
C LEU A 80 21.05 18.36 22.79
N ARG A 81 22.29 18.01 22.44
CA ARG A 81 22.68 17.38 21.15
C ARG A 81 22.17 18.12 19.92
N GLN A 82 21.98 19.43 20.02
CA GLN A 82 21.54 20.26 18.90
C GLN A 82 21.88 21.73 19.10
N THR A 83 21.94 22.48 18.01
CA THR A 83 22.01 23.95 18.00
C THR A 83 21.03 24.52 16.96
N PRO A 84 20.51 25.74 17.13
CA PRO A 84 19.85 26.46 16.04
C PRO A 84 20.76 26.59 14.81
N LEU A 85 20.19 26.70 13.61
CA LEU A 85 20.99 26.82 12.37
C LEU A 85 21.95 28.02 12.35
N GLY A 86 21.64 29.09 13.09
CA GLY A 86 22.52 30.26 13.22
C GLY A 86 23.92 29.94 13.77
N TYR A 87 24.10 28.81 14.46
CA TYR A 87 25.40 28.32 14.95
C TYR A 87 26.13 27.41 13.96
N SER A 88 25.43 26.92 12.93
CA SER A 88 25.90 25.81 12.11
C SER A 88 26.86 26.30 11.02
N PHE A 89 28.09 25.80 11.03
CA PHE A 89 28.97 25.85 9.85
C PHE A 89 28.62 24.71 8.87
N CYS A 90 28.02 23.63 9.38
CA CYS A 90 27.68 22.44 8.60
C CYS A 90 26.58 22.71 7.57
N GLN A 91 25.72 23.71 7.80
CA GLN A 91 24.72 24.14 6.80
C GLN A 91 25.37 24.57 5.47
N TYR A 92 26.55 25.20 5.52
CA TYR A 92 27.27 25.59 4.29
C TYR A 92 27.84 24.38 3.56
N VAL A 93 28.27 23.33 4.29
CA VAL A 93 28.75 22.06 3.69
C VAL A 93 27.59 21.37 2.96
N VAL A 94 26.43 21.27 3.61
CA VAL A 94 25.24 20.65 3.03
C VAL A 94 24.73 21.46 1.83
N ALA A 95 24.60 22.77 1.97
CA ALA A 95 24.08 23.64 0.90
C ALA A 95 25.00 23.69 -0.33
N ARG A 96 26.32 23.64 -0.13
CA ARG A 96 27.30 23.65 -1.23
C ARG A 96 27.60 22.26 -1.80
N GLN A 97 27.21 21.21 -1.10
CA GLN A 97 27.53 19.82 -1.43
C GLN A 97 29.04 19.59 -1.61
N LYS A 98 29.84 20.33 -0.83
CA LYS A 98 31.31 20.36 -0.94
C LYS A 98 31.92 20.59 0.45
N PRO A 99 33.16 20.14 0.67
CA PRO A 99 33.87 20.45 1.90
C PRO A 99 33.97 21.96 2.16
N LEU A 100 33.88 22.33 3.43
CA LEU A 100 34.18 23.68 3.90
C LEU A 100 35.39 23.60 4.82
N ILE A 101 36.49 24.21 4.37
CA ILE A 101 37.75 24.28 5.10
C ILE A 101 37.99 25.74 5.43
N VAL A 102 38.10 26.06 6.71
CA VAL A 102 38.31 27.38 7.29
C VAL A 102 39.55 27.30 8.16
N GLU A 103 40.57 28.07 7.80
CA GLU A 103 41.80 28.19 8.61
C GLU A 103 41.62 29.20 9.74
N ASP A 104 40.91 30.29 9.49
CA ASP A 104 40.56 31.33 10.45
C ASP A 104 39.23 32.00 10.06
N ALA A 105 38.21 31.84 10.89
CA ALA A 105 36.87 32.38 10.65
C ALA A 105 36.83 33.92 10.70
N ARG A 106 37.80 34.55 11.39
CA ARG A 106 37.86 36.01 11.53
C ARG A 106 38.14 36.73 10.21
N ASP A 107 38.75 36.01 9.26
CA ASP A 107 39.08 36.52 7.94
C ASP A 107 37.92 36.38 6.93
N LEU A 108 36.81 35.74 7.33
CA LEU A 108 35.73 35.36 6.42
C LEU A 108 34.45 36.15 6.70
N GLU A 109 34.08 37.04 5.77
CA GLU A 109 32.92 37.93 5.90
C GLU A 109 31.61 37.17 6.17
N PHE A 110 31.37 36.07 5.47
CA PHE A 110 30.12 35.31 5.55
C PHE A 110 29.92 34.57 6.89
N LEU A 111 30.94 34.52 7.75
CA LEU A 111 30.88 33.91 9.08
C LEU A 111 30.80 34.93 10.22
N LYS A 112 30.93 36.23 9.94
CA LYS A 112 30.99 37.27 11.00
C LYS A 112 29.78 37.28 11.93
N ASP A 113 28.60 37.04 11.38
CA ASP A 113 27.35 37.01 12.14
C ASP A 113 26.95 35.59 12.60
N ASN A 114 27.76 34.58 12.29
CA ASN A 114 27.46 33.19 12.66
C ASN A 114 27.74 32.98 14.15
N LEU A 115 26.75 32.46 14.88
CA LEU A 115 26.81 32.28 16.33
C LEU A 115 27.82 31.20 16.75
N GLY A 116 28.16 30.28 15.85
CA GLY A 116 29.24 29.32 16.07
C GLY A 116 30.59 30.03 16.20
N PHE A 117 30.83 31.06 15.40
CA PHE A 117 32.01 31.90 15.53
C PHE A 117 31.91 32.81 16.76
N THR A 118 30.83 33.58 16.89
CA THR A 118 30.75 34.67 17.88
C THR A 118 30.49 34.20 19.32
N GLU A 119 29.83 33.06 19.52
CA GLU A 119 29.47 32.55 20.85
C GLU A 119 30.18 31.24 21.22
N LEU A 120 30.48 30.37 20.25
CA LEU A 120 31.18 29.09 20.50
C LEU A 120 32.68 29.13 20.18
N ASN A 121 33.19 30.28 19.73
CA ASN A 121 34.59 30.50 19.42
C ASN A 121 35.15 29.49 18.40
N VAL A 122 34.35 29.13 17.39
CA VAL A 122 34.79 28.31 16.25
C VAL A 122 35.70 29.16 15.36
N ILE A 123 37.02 28.98 15.47
CA ILE A 123 38.01 29.75 14.69
C ILE A 123 38.47 28.98 13.47
N ALA A 124 38.88 27.73 13.61
CA ALA A 124 39.18 26.86 12.48
C ALA A 124 38.14 25.75 12.37
N TYR A 125 37.81 25.37 11.15
CA TYR A 125 36.80 24.37 10.85
C TYR A 125 37.19 23.57 9.62
N ALA A 126 37.05 22.26 9.66
CA ALA A 126 37.13 21.41 8.49
C ALA A 126 35.94 20.44 8.52
N GLY A 127 35.05 20.55 7.54
CA GLY A 127 33.85 19.73 7.47
C GLY A 127 33.62 19.17 6.09
N PHE A 128 33.30 17.88 6.05
CA PHE A 128 33.04 17.11 4.84
C PHE A 128 31.58 16.64 4.83
N PRO A 129 30.95 16.59 3.65
CA PRO A 129 29.53 16.28 3.52
C PRO A 129 29.24 14.82 3.84
N ILE A 130 28.09 14.56 4.46
CA ILE A 130 27.50 13.22 4.60
C ILE A 130 26.47 13.06 3.48
N ALA A 131 26.88 12.41 2.40
CA ALA A 131 26.03 12.05 1.27
C ALA A 131 25.22 10.77 1.55
N ILE A 132 24.01 10.71 1.01
CA ILE A 132 23.12 9.53 1.00
C ILE A 132 22.71 9.12 -0.42
N SER A 133 23.01 9.97 -1.40
CA SER A 133 22.91 9.75 -2.84
C SER A 133 23.75 10.82 -3.54
N ASP A 134 23.86 10.76 -4.86
CA ASP A 134 24.63 11.74 -5.65
C ASP A 134 24.13 13.20 -5.45
N GLU A 135 22.84 13.37 -5.15
CA GLU A 135 22.19 14.68 -5.00
C GLU A 135 21.71 14.96 -3.55
N GLY A 136 21.78 13.96 -2.66
CA GLY A 136 21.23 14.02 -1.31
C GLY A 136 22.30 14.12 -0.23
N TYR A 137 22.29 15.21 0.54
CA TYR A 137 23.26 15.47 1.61
C TYR A 137 22.54 15.77 2.92
N LEU A 138 22.80 14.97 3.95
CA LEU A 138 22.09 15.09 5.23
C LEU A 138 22.84 15.93 6.26
N GLY A 139 24.16 15.99 6.17
CA GLY A 139 24.95 16.54 7.26
C GLY A 139 26.42 16.71 6.95
N SER A 140 27.21 16.82 8.01
CA SER A 140 28.67 16.90 7.92
C SER A 140 29.35 16.16 9.07
N VAL A 141 30.44 15.47 8.74
CA VAL A 141 31.50 15.16 9.70
C VAL A 141 32.45 16.33 9.72
N CYS A 142 32.70 16.89 10.90
CA CYS A 142 33.57 18.05 11.01
C CYS A 142 34.42 18.05 12.27
N VAL A 143 35.51 18.81 12.21
CA VAL A 143 36.38 19.12 13.33
C VAL A 143 36.51 20.63 13.47
N VAL A 144 36.70 21.07 14.70
CA VAL A 144 36.74 22.48 15.07
C VAL A 144 37.94 22.74 15.97
N ASP A 145 38.57 23.89 15.77
CA ASP A 145 39.59 24.44 16.64
C ASP A 145 39.23 25.87 17.08
N GLN A 146 39.69 26.23 18.28
CA GLN A 146 39.54 27.56 18.86
C GLN A 146 40.74 28.47 18.56
N GLN A 147 41.67 27.99 17.75
CA GLN A 147 42.82 28.73 17.24
C GLN A 147 42.90 28.59 15.72
N PRO A 148 43.56 29.52 15.01
CA PRO A 148 43.78 29.39 13.59
C PRO A 148 44.59 28.13 13.28
N ARG A 149 44.20 27.39 12.25
CA ARG A 149 44.83 26.12 11.92
C ARG A 149 44.98 25.94 10.42
N LYS A 150 46.20 25.59 10.00
CA LYS A 150 46.48 25.15 8.64
C LYS A 150 46.27 23.64 8.56
N TRP A 151 45.23 23.25 7.84
CA TRP A 151 44.90 21.84 7.63
C TRP A 151 45.84 21.23 6.59
N SER A 152 46.59 20.21 7.00
CA SER A 152 47.39 19.42 6.09
C SER A 152 46.50 18.51 5.23
N ARG A 153 47.02 18.11 4.08
CA ARG A 153 46.32 17.21 3.16
C ARG A 153 45.91 15.89 3.83
N LEU A 154 46.78 15.31 4.65
CA LEU A 154 46.52 14.04 5.34
C LEU A 154 45.39 14.17 6.37
N GLU A 155 45.30 15.31 7.07
CA GLU A 155 44.21 15.55 8.02
C GLU A 155 42.87 15.69 7.29
N LEU A 156 42.87 16.39 6.15
CA LEU A 156 41.68 16.54 5.31
C LEU A 156 41.22 15.19 4.74
N GLU A 157 42.14 14.39 4.22
CA GLU A 157 41.87 13.02 3.72
C GLU A 157 41.29 12.14 4.82
N LEU A 158 41.78 12.23 6.07
CA LEU A 158 41.22 11.46 7.19
C LEU A 158 39.78 11.88 7.54
N ILE A 159 39.46 13.18 7.51
CA ILE A 159 38.10 13.65 7.78
C ILE A 159 37.16 13.20 6.66
N GLU A 160 37.61 13.26 5.41
CA GLU A 160 36.90 12.78 4.23
C GLU A 160 36.60 11.27 4.33
N ASP A 161 37.60 10.44 4.66
CA ASP A 161 37.43 9.00 4.83
C ASP A 161 36.39 8.65 5.92
N ILE A 162 36.38 9.41 7.01
CA ILE A 162 35.38 9.23 8.08
C ILE A 162 34.00 9.71 7.64
N ALA A 163 33.91 10.80 6.89
CA ALA A 163 32.64 11.26 6.31
C ALA A 163 32.06 10.21 5.36
N ASP A 164 32.90 9.64 4.49
CA ASP A 164 32.54 8.55 3.59
C ASP A 164 32.07 7.29 4.33
N LEU A 165 32.72 6.95 5.45
CA LEU A 165 32.31 5.83 6.28
C LEU A 165 30.93 6.06 6.91
N VAL A 166 30.69 7.26 7.45
CA VAL A 166 29.38 7.65 8.02
C VAL A 166 28.31 7.66 6.92
N SER A 167 28.61 8.17 5.74
CA SER A 167 27.73 8.13 4.57
C SER A 167 27.32 6.70 4.22
N LYS A 168 28.29 5.78 4.10
CA LYS A 168 28.02 4.38 3.78
C LYS A 168 27.13 3.70 4.83
N GLU A 169 27.34 3.99 6.11
CA GLU A 169 26.48 3.49 7.19
C GLU A 169 25.03 3.99 7.02
N LEU A 170 24.83 5.28 6.75
CA LEU A 170 23.49 5.82 6.57
C LEU A 170 22.80 5.29 5.31
N ILE A 171 23.52 5.14 4.21
CA ILE A 171 23.02 4.53 2.97
C ILE A 171 22.55 3.10 3.25
N LEU A 172 23.39 2.29 3.91
CA LEU A 172 23.05 0.90 4.22
C LEU A 172 21.79 0.80 5.08
N ARG A 173 21.61 1.70 6.06
CA ARG A 173 20.39 1.75 6.89
C ARG A 173 19.15 2.10 6.07
N LEU A 174 19.26 3.08 5.17
CA LEU A 174 18.18 3.48 4.28
C LEU A 174 17.77 2.34 3.33
N GLU A 175 18.75 1.65 2.74
CA GLU A 175 18.51 0.50 1.87
C GLU A 175 17.85 -0.66 2.62
N LEU A 176 18.33 -0.96 3.83
CA LEU A 176 17.75 -2.03 4.66
C LEU A 176 16.29 -1.74 5.02
N LYS A 177 15.98 -0.51 5.45
CA LYS A 177 14.60 -0.10 5.78
C LYS A 177 13.69 -0.17 4.55
N THR A 178 14.16 0.33 3.41
CA THR A 178 13.41 0.29 2.15
C THR A 178 13.14 -1.15 1.72
N SER A 179 14.15 -2.03 1.81
CA SER A 179 14.02 -3.45 1.51
C SER A 179 13.01 -4.15 2.42
N GLN A 180 13.07 -3.88 3.73
CA GLN A 180 12.11 -4.44 4.70
C GLN A 180 10.68 -3.98 4.42
N GLN A 181 10.47 -2.71 4.05
CA GLN A 181 9.15 -2.20 3.71
C GLN A 181 8.62 -2.84 2.42
N MET A 182 9.47 -2.96 1.39
CA MET A 182 9.12 -3.63 0.15
C MET A 182 8.77 -5.11 0.37
N GLN A 183 9.51 -5.81 1.23
CA GLN A 183 9.23 -7.20 1.60
C GLN A 183 7.88 -7.35 2.31
N ARG A 184 7.53 -6.41 3.20
CA ARG A 184 6.20 -6.40 3.87
C ARG A 184 5.08 -6.22 2.86
N THR A 185 5.20 -5.25 1.96
CA THR A 185 4.20 -5.01 0.90
C THR A 185 4.06 -6.22 -0.02
N LEU A 186 5.18 -6.84 -0.42
CA LEU A 186 5.16 -8.04 -1.24
C LEU A 186 4.46 -9.21 -0.55
N ASN A 187 4.77 -9.47 0.73
CA ASN A 187 4.13 -10.53 1.49
C ASN A 187 2.62 -10.31 1.63
N HIS A 188 2.18 -9.06 1.80
CA HIS A 188 0.76 -8.74 1.86
C HIS A 188 0.06 -9.03 0.52
N ALA A 189 0.64 -8.58 -0.59
CA ALA A 189 0.09 -8.84 -1.92
C ALA A 189 0.05 -10.34 -2.27
N ILE A 190 1.06 -11.12 -1.84
CA ILE A 190 1.07 -12.57 -2.01
C ILE A 190 -0.12 -13.22 -1.28
N GLU A 191 -0.43 -12.77 -0.06
CA GLU A 191 -1.56 -13.32 0.69
C GLU A 191 -2.90 -12.95 0.07
N GLU A 192 -3.09 -11.71 -0.40
CA GLU A 192 -4.29 -11.30 -1.12
C GLU A 192 -4.52 -12.15 -2.40
N ILE A 193 -3.47 -12.38 -3.18
CA ILE A 193 -3.53 -13.24 -4.37
C ILE A 193 -3.85 -14.69 -3.98
N ARG A 194 -3.33 -15.18 -2.86
CA ARG A 194 -3.61 -16.53 -2.37
C ARG A 194 -5.08 -16.68 -1.99
N GLU A 195 -5.63 -15.73 -1.24
CA GLU A 195 -7.04 -15.72 -0.86
C GLU A 195 -7.95 -15.65 -2.10
N ALA A 196 -7.65 -14.77 -3.06
CA ALA A 196 -8.40 -14.66 -4.30
C ALA A 196 -8.37 -15.96 -5.12
N ASN A 197 -7.22 -16.64 -5.21
CA ASN A 197 -7.10 -17.92 -5.90
C ASN A 197 -7.89 -19.04 -5.20
N LEU A 198 -7.90 -19.06 -3.86
CA LEU A 198 -8.71 -20.02 -3.10
C LEU A 198 -10.21 -19.78 -3.33
N ALA A 199 -10.65 -18.52 -3.31
CA ALA A 199 -12.03 -18.15 -3.60
C ALA A 199 -12.43 -18.55 -5.04
N LEU A 200 -11.57 -18.28 -6.01
CA LEU A 200 -11.79 -18.65 -7.41
C LEU A 200 -11.87 -20.17 -7.59
N THR A 201 -10.98 -20.92 -6.93
CA THR A 201 -11.00 -22.39 -6.98
C THR A 201 -12.28 -22.95 -6.37
N SER A 202 -12.72 -22.41 -5.23
CA SER A 202 -13.99 -22.81 -4.62
C SER A 202 -15.20 -22.47 -5.50
N ALA A 203 -15.21 -21.31 -6.15
CA ALA A 203 -16.25 -20.92 -7.08
C ALA A 203 -16.30 -21.86 -8.30
N ASN A 204 -15.15 -22.21 -8.88
CA ASN A 204 -15.05 -23.17 -9.98
C ASN A 204 -15.56 -24.55 -9.58
N GLN A 205 -15.19 -25.06 -8.40
CA GLN A 205 -15.68 -26.34 -7.89
C GLN A 205 -17.20 -26.35 -7.70
N ARG A 206 -17.78 -25.25 -7.19
CA ARG A 206 -19.24 -25.12 -7.06
C ARG A 206 -19.93 -25.15 -8.42
N LEU A 207 -19.35 -24.46 -9.41
CA LEU A 207 -19.87 -24.47 -10.78
C LEU A 207 -19.81 -25.87 -11.41
N GLU A 208 -18.71 -26.60 -11.22
CA GLU A 208 -18.58 -27.99 -11.69
C GLU A 208 -19.58 -28.93 -11.03
N GLN A 209 -19.73 -28.84 -9.70
CA GLN A 209 -20.72 -29.63 -8.96
C GLN A 209 -22.14 -29.34 -9.45
N PHE A 210 -22.47 -28.06 -9.62
CA PHE A 210 -23.74 -27.63 -10.16
C PHE A 210 -23.99 -28.18 -11.57
N SER A 211 -23.01 -28.04 -12.47
CA SER A 211 -23.09 -28.55 -13.84
C SER A 211 -23.32 -30.07 -13.89
N ASN A 212 -22.62 -30.82 -13.04
CA ASN A 212 -22.78 -32.27 -12.95
C ASN A 212 -24.17 -32.69 -12.48
N THR A 213 -24.72 -32.01 -11.46
CA THR A 213 -26.08 -32.27 -10.97
C THR A 213 -27.12 -32.02 -12.04
N ILE A 214 -27.02 -30.90 -12.76
CA ILE A 214 -27.93 -30.58 -13.88
C ILE A 214 -27.90 -31.65 -14.95
N ALA A 215 -26.69 -32.05 -15.37
CA ALA A 215 -26.53 -33.06 -16.41
C ALA A 215 -27.17 -34.39 -16.00
N HIS A 216 -27.10 -34.76 -14.71
CA HIS A 216 -27.76 -35.95 -14.18
C HIS A 216 -29.28 -35.81 -14.23
N ASP A 217 -29.82 -34.70 -13.73
CA ASP A 217 -31.27 -34.50 -13.59
C ASP A 217 -31.98 -34.34 -14.93
N LEU A 218 -31.29 -33.81 -15.95
CA LEU A 218 -31.79 -33.75 -17.32
C LEU A 218 -31.66 -35.09 -18.07
N ARG A 219 -30.64 -35.90 -17.76
CA ARG A 219 -30.42 -37.19 -18.46
C ARG A 219 -31.58 -38.15 -18.25
N GLY A 220 -32.13 -38.22 -17.03
CA GLY A 220 -33.25 -39.09 -16.69
C GLY A 220 -34.46 -38.91 -17.62
N PRO A 221 -35.09 -37.72 -17.65
CA PRO A 221 -36.27 -37.49 -18.46
C PRO A 221 -35.98 -37.54 -19.98
N ILE A 222 -34.80 -37.08 -20.43
CA ILE A 222 -34.40 -37.19 -21.85
C ILE A 222 -34.26 -38.65 -22.27
N THR A 223 -33.66 -39.49 -21.42
CA THR A 223 -33.51 -40.93 -21.71
C THR A 223 -34.88 -41.62 -21.77
N ALA A 224 -35.79 -41.27 -20.85
CA ALA A 224 -37.17 -41.77 -20.87
C ALA A 224 -37.90 -41.36 -22.16
N LEU A 225 -37.76 -40.11 -22.58
CA LEU A 225 -38.35 -39.58 -23.82
C LEU A 225 -37.84 -40.29 -25.06
N LEU A 226 -36.52 -40.49 -25.14
CA LEU A 226 -35.91 -41.18 -26.26
C LEU A 226 -36.44 -42.61 -26.36
N LEU A 227 -36.48 -43.33 -25.23
CA LEU A 227 -36.99 -44.71 -25.20
C LEU A 227 -38.46 -44.80 -25.61
N THR A 228 -39.32 -43.90 -25.12
CA THR A 228 -40.74 -43.87 -25.52
C THR A 228 -40.91 -43.60 -27.02
N LEU A 229 -40.13 -42.68 -27.58
CA LEU A 229 -40.19 -42.37 -29.02
C LEU A 229 -39.66 -43.53 -29.87
N GLU A 230 -38.60 -44.22 -29.43
CA GLU A 230 -38.07 -45.42 -30.08
C GLU A 230 -39.07 -46.58 -30.07
N LEU A 231 -39.79 -46.79 -28.96
CA LEU A 231 -40.83 -47.82 -28.85
C LEU A 231 -42.02 -47.54 -29.78
N ILE A 232 -42.51 -46.29 -29.81
CA ILE A 232 -43.58 -45.86 -30.73
C ILE A 232 -43.15 -46.05 -32.19
N GLN A 233 -41.87 -45.87 -32.51
CA GLN A 233 -41.36 -46.07 -33.86
C GLN A 233 -41.24 -47.56 -34.25
N ALA A 234 -40.96 -48.44 -33.29
CA ALA A 234 -40.65 -49.85 -33.54
C ALA A 234 -41.89 -50.75 -33.60
N GLU A 235 -42.97 -50.43 -32.88
CA GLU A 235 -44.13 -51.31 -32.74
C GLU A 235 -45.43 -50.69 -33.27
N LYS A 236 -46.33 -51.54 -33.78
CA LYS A 236 -47.72 -51.15 -34.04
C LYS A 236 -48.50 -51.26 -32.74
N MET A 237 -48.87 -50.13 -32.18
CA MET A 237 -49.55 -50.01 -30.89
C MET A 237 -51.02 -49.67 -31.13
N ASP A 238 -51.89 -50.05 -30.18
CA ASP A 238 -53.26 -49.53 -30.18
C ASP A 238 -53.29 -48.05 -29.76
N ASP A 239 -54.36 -47.35 -30.14
CA ASP A 239 -54.48 -45.91 -29.90
C ASP A 239 -54.57 -45.55 -28.40
N GLU A 240 -55.06 -46.46 -27.55
CA GLU A 240 -55.22 -46.19 -26.11
C GLU A 240 -53.84 -46.18 -25.42
N PHE A 241 -53.03 -47.20 -25.69
CA PHE A 241 -51.68 -47.34 -25.16
C PHE A 241 -50.71 -46.30 -25.75
N LEU A 242 -50.86 -45.95 -27.04
CA LEU A 242 -50.11 -44.86 -27.67
C LEU A 242 -50.39 -43.51 -26.99
N ASN A 243 -51.66 -43.23 -26.67
CA ASN A 243 -52.04 -41.98 -26.01
C ASN A 243 -51.49 -41.90 -24.57
N GLU A 244 -51.47 -43.01 -23.84
CA GLU A 244 -50.88 -43.08 -22.49
C GLU A 244 -49.37 -42.78 -22.51
N MET A 245 -48.62 -43.44 -23.41
CA MET A 245 -47.18 -43.20 -23.55
C MET A 245 -46.84 -41.78 -24.03
N LEU A 246 -47.66 -41.19 -24.90
CA LEU A 246 -47.52 -39.79 -25.31
C LEU A 246 -47.79 -38.84 -24.14
N ALA A 247 -48.76 -39.12 -23.27
CA ALA A 247 -49.05 -38.32 -22.09
C ALA A 247 -47.89 -38.33 -21.08
N ASP A 248 -47.29 -39.50 -20.84
CA ASP A 248 -46.11 -39.64 -19.98
C ASP A 248 -44.88 -38.91 -20.56
N SER A 249 -44.70 -39.00 -21.89
CA SER A 249 -43.66 -38.27 -22.61
C SER A 249 -43.86 -36.75 -22.47
N ILE A 250 -45.06 -36.23 -22.70
CA ILE A 250 -45.35 -34.80 -22.55
C ILE A 250 -45.07 -34.35 -21.10
N THR A 251 -45.41 -35.16 -20.11
CA THR A 251 -45.12 -34.87 -18.70
C THR A 251 -43.61 -34.81 -18.44
N SER A 252 -42.83 -35.72 -19.00
CA SER A 252 -41.37 -35.75 -18.91
C SER A 252 -40.68 -34.55 -19.62
N VAL A 253 -41.18 -34.13 -20.79
CA VAL A 253 -40.72 -32.91 -21.48
C VAL A 253 -40.99 -31.67 -20.65
N ARG A 254 -42.22 -31.54 -20.11
CA ARG A 254 -42.59 -30.38 -19.27
C ARG A 254 -41.65 -30.28 -18.07
N LYS A 255 -41.45 -31.38 -17.35
CA LYS A 255 -40.52 -31.43 -16.21
C LYS A 255 -39.08 -31.06 -16.59
N SER A 256 -38.58 -31.50 -17.74
CA SER A 256 -37.24 -31.11 -18.23
C SER A 256 -37.14 -29.61 -18.55
N ASN A 257 -38.20 -29.06 -19.14
CA ASN A 257 -38.28 -27.64 -19.49
C ASN A 257 -38.38 -26.76 -18.24
N ASP A 258 -39.10 -27.21 -17.21
CA ASP A 258 -39.19 -26.52 -15.92
C ASP A 258 -37.82 -26.46 -15.24
N ILE A 259 -37.08 -27.59 -15.20
CA ILE A 259 -35.70 -27.63 -14.70
C ILE A 259 -34.79 -26.65 -15.47
N LEU A 260 -34.88 -26.61 -16.81
CA LEU A 260 -34.11 -25.69 -17.65
C LEU A 260 -34.43 -24.21 -17.36
N ASN A 261 -35.70 -23.89 -17.14
CA ASN A 261 -36.15 -22.54 -16.81
C ASN A 261 -35.67 -22.12 -15.41
N ASP A 262 -35.79 -22.99 -14.41
CA ASP A 262 -35.29 -22.75 -13.06
C ASP A 262 -33.77 -22.51 -13.06
N LEU A 263 -33.03 -23.26 -13.88
CA LEU A 263 -31.59 -23.09 -14.06
C LEU A 263 -31.22 -21.77 -14.74
N LEU A 264 -31.96 -21.35 -15.76
CA LEU A 264 -31.76 -20.06 -16.40
C LEU A 264 -32.07 -18.89 -15.45
N ALA A 265 -33.06 -19.04 -14.57
CA ALA A 265 -33.34 -18.07 -13.52
C ALA A 265 -32.19 -17.97 -12.52
N LEU A 266 -31.64 -19.11 -12.09
CA LEU A 266 -30.50 -19.17 -11.17
C LEU A 266 -29.21 -18.59 -11.80
N ALA A 267 -28.92 -18.91 -13.07
CA ALA A 267 -27.75 -18.41 -13.78
C ALA A 267 -27.82 -16.90 -14.05
N LYS A 268 -29.01 -16.37 -14.36
CA LYS A 268 -29.25 -14.92 -14.46
C LYS A 268 -29.07 -14.22 -13.12
N SER A 269 -29.42 -14.89 -12.03
CA SER A 269 -29.18 -14.40 -10.68
C SER A 269 -27.68 -14.38 -10.33
N GLY A 270 -26.90 -15.38 -10.73
CA GLY A 270 -25.45 -15.40 -10.47
C GLY A 270 -24.57 -14.47 -11.32
N ALA A 271 -25.03 -14.04 -12.50
CA ALA A 271 -24.22 -13.29 -13.47
C ALA A 271 -24.46 -11.76 -13.51
N GLY A 272 -25.52 -11.27 -12.88
CA GLY A 272 -25.80 -9.83 -12.74
C GLY A 272 -25.39 -9.32 -11.37
N LYS A 273 -24.97 -8.05 -11.25
CA LYS A 273 -25.02 -7.35 -9.96
C LYS A 273 -26.47 -7.38 -9.50
N LEU A 274 -26.77 -8.35 -8.66
CA LEU A 274 -28.02 -8.46 -7.95
C LEU A 274 -28.07 -7.27 -6.97
N GLU A 275 -28.79 -6.22 -7.35
CA GLU A 275 -29.07 -5.10 -6.47
C GLU A 275 -30.27 -5.47 -5.60
N VAL A 276 -30.10 -5.35 -4.28
CA VAL A 276 -31.19 -5.55 -3.33
C VAL A 276 -32.10 -4.33 -3.44
N GLU A 277 -33.36 -4.56 -3.75
CA GLU A 277 -34.38 -3.52 -3.82
C GLU A 277 -35.51 -3.82 -2.82
N GLU A 278 -36.18 -2.76 -2.37
CA GLU A 278 -37.40 -2.89 -1.58
C GLU A 278 -38.54 -3.26 -2.55
N ILE A 279 -39.09 -4.46 -2.39
CA ILE A 279 -40.10 -5.04 -3.26
C ILE A 279 -41.44 -4.98 -2.55
N ASP A 280 -42.39 -4.27 -3.15
CA ASP A 280 -43.81 -4.35 -2.77
C ASP A 280 -44.35 -5.74 -3.16
N VAL A 281 -44.57 -6.59 -2.16
CA VAL A 281 -45.00 -7.98 -2.36
C VAL A 281 -46.46 -8.03 -2.84
N ASP A 282 -47.29 -7.08 -2.43
CA ASP A 282 -48.68 -6.99 -2.84
C ASP A 282 -48.78 -6.72 -4.35
N GLN A 283 -47.95 -5.80 -4.85
CA GLN A 283 -47.84 -5.55 -6.29
C GLN A 283 -47.29 -6.77 -7.04
N LEU A 284 -46.22 -7.37 -6.53
CA LEU A 284 -45.53 -8.49 -7.19
C LEU A 284 -46.41 -9.74 -7.29
N VAL A 285 -47.17 -10.08 -6.24
CA VAL A 285 -48.13 -11.19 -6.29
C VAL A 285 -49.24 -10.91 -7.30
N GLY A 286 -49.69 -9.64 -7.41
CA GLY A 286 -50.62 -9.23 -8.47
C GLY A 286 -50.07 -9.47 -9.88
N GLU A 287 -48.79 -9.15 -10.11
CA GLU A 287 -48.10 -9.44 -11.36
C GLU A 287 -48.02 -10.95 -11.64
N VAL A 288 -47.69 -11.77 -10.64
CA VAL A 288 -47.61 -13.25 -10.75
C VAL A 288 -48.98 -13.88 -11.08
N VAL A 289 -50.04 -13.43 -10.42
CA VAL A 289 -51.41 -13.95 -10.66
C VAL A 289 -51.89 -13.59 -12.06
N ALA A 290 -51.56 -12.39 -12.54
CA ALA A 290 -51.90 -11.95 -13.90
C ALA A 290 -51.14 -12.74 -14.98
N ASP A 291 -49.91 -13.17 -14.70
CA ASP A 291 -49.07 -13.96 -15.60
C ASP A 291 -49.44 -15.47 -15.60
N SER A 292 -50.12 -15.95 -14.56
CA SER A 292 -50.51 -17.37 -14.44
C SER A 292 -51.81 -17.70 -15.19
N PRO A 293 -51.77 -18.58 -16.22
CA PRO A 293 -52.95 -18.96 -16.99
C PRO A 293 -53.96 -19.81 -16.22
N ILE A 294 -53.55 -20.39 -15.08
CA ILE A 294 -54.43 -21.19 -14.20
C ILE A 294 -55.18 -20.27 -13.23
N LEU A 295 -54.48 -19.29 -12.65
CA LEU A 295 -55.02 -18.41 -11.61
C LEU A 295 -55.81 -17.23 -12.18
N ALA A 296 -55.55 -16.83 -13.42
CA ALA A 296 -56.31 -15.81 -14.13
C ALA A 296 -57.73 -16.25 -14.56
N GLN A 297 -58.13 -17.51 -14.28
CA GLN A 297 -59.45 -18.01 -14.66
C GLN A 297 -60.58 -17.42 -13.81
N PRO A 298 -61.77 -17.15 -14.38
CA PRO A 298 -62.89 -16.52 -13.65
C PRO A 298 -63.41 -17.27 -12.43
N ARG A 299 -63.07 -18.57 -12.32
CA ARG A 299 -63.44 -19.45 -11.21
C ARG A 299 -62.45 -19.40 -10.05
N CYS A 300 -61.23 -18.89 -10.28
CA CYS A 300 -60.23 -18.73 -9.23
C CYS A 300 -60.34 -17.30 -8.69
N ARG A 301 -60.55 -17.18 -7.37
CA ARG A 301 -60.56 -15.89 -6.67
C ARG A 301 -59.46 -15.92 -5.62
N PRO A 302 -58.22 -15.65 -6.03
CA PRO A 302 -57.13 -15.59 -5.08
C PRO A 302 -57.39 -14.46 -4.07
N HIS A 303 -57.24 -14.78 -2.78
CA HIS A 303 -57.39 -13.84 -1.69
C HIS A 303 -56.07 -13.75 -0.94
N PHE A 304 -55.53 -12.54 -0.84
CA PHE A 304 -54.30 -12.25 -0.12
C PHE A 304 -54.60 -11.19 0.93
N GLU A 305 -54.11 -11.40 2.15
CA GLU A 305 -53.95 -10.33 3.13
C GLU A 305 -52.71 -9.50 2.75
N SER A 306 -52.58 -8.25 3.21
CA SER A 306 -51.43 -7.41 2.84
C SER A 306 -50.12 -8.07 3.28
N LEU A 307 -49.28 -8.38 2.30
CA LEU A 307 -48.00 -9.09 2.46
C LEU A 307 -46.84 -8.12 2.73
N GLY A 308 -47.06 -6.82 2.54
CA GLY A 308 -46.08 -5.77 2.84
C GLY A 308 -44.92 -5.71 1.85
N SER A 309 -43.80 -5.14 2.29
CA SER A 309 -42.57 -5.03 1.49
C SER A 309 -41.49 -5.96 1.99
N VAL A 310 -40.70 -6.51 1.08
CA VAL A 310 -39.50 -7.30 1.41
C VAL A 310 -38.29 -6.76 0.67
N GLU A 311 -37.16 -6.66 1.37
CA GLU A 311 -35.89 -6.40 0.71
C GLU A 311 -35.37 -7.69 0.08
N GLY A 312 -35.09 -7.65 -1.22
CA GLY A 312 -34.57 -8.81 -1.91
C GLY A 312 -34.35 -8.57 -3.38
N TYR A 313 -34.22 -9.66 -4.12
CA TYR A 313 -34.04 -9.61 -5.56
C TYR A 313 -35.38 -9.89 -6.21
N LYS A 314 -35.96 -8.90 -6.91
CA LYS A 314 -37.32 -9.00 -7.45
C LYS A 314 -37.53 -10.25 -8.28
N THR A 315 -36.53 -10.66 -9.08
CA THR A 315 -36.59 -11.89 -9.88
C THR A 315 -36.69 -13.17 -9.03
N LEU A 316 -35.98 -13.25 -7.90
CA LEU A 316 -36.03 -14.42 -7.02
C LEU A 316 -37.32 -14.44 -6.18
N VAL A 317 -37.75 -13.29 -5.68
CA VAL A 317 -39.02 -13.17 -4.94
C VAL A 317 -40.20 -13.50 -5.86
N TRP A 318 -40.18 -13.01 -7.11
CA TRP A 318 -41.16 -13.38 -8.13
C TRP A 318 -41.21 -14.89 -8.37
N LEU A 319 -40.05 -15.56 -8.47
CA LEU A 319 -39.98 -17.00 -8.66
C LEU A 319 -40.55 -17.79 -7.47
N ILE A 320 -40.31 -17.34 -6.23
CA ILE A 320 -40.88 -17.94 -5.03
C ILE A 320 -42.41 -17.91 -5.10
N PHE A 321 -43.00 -16.73 -5.36
CA PHE A 321 -44.45 -16.60 -5.40
C PHE A 321 -45.08 -17.32 -6.59
N LYS A 322 -44.43 -17.30 -7.75
CA LYS A 322 -44.88 -18.10 -8.90
C LYS A 322 -44.93 -19.59 -8.54
N ASN A 323 -43.85 -20.13 -7.98
CA ASN A 323 -43.79 -21.53 -7.60
C ASN A 323 -44.80 -21.88 -6.50
N LEU A 324 -45.04 -20.97 -5.55
CA LEU A 324 -45.97 -21.21 -4.45
C LEU A 324 -47.42 -21.21 -4.94
N LEU A 325 -47.75 -20.34 -5.90
CA LEU A 325 -49.09 -20.20 -6.44
C LEU A 325 -49.43 -21.22 -7.54
N GLU A 326 -48.46 -21.66 -8.33
CA GLU A 326 -48.67 -22.71 -9.34
C GLU A 326 -48.77 -24.13 -8.74
N ASN A 327 -48.25 -24.33 -7.52
CA ASN A 327 -48.31 -25.61 -6.80
C ASN A 327 -49.46 -25.70 -5.77
N ALA A 328 -50.30 -24.68 -5.64
CA ALA A 328 -51.42 -24.61 -4.70
C ALA A 328 -52.72 -25.21 -5.26
#